data_AF-A0A142B7S9-F1
#
_entry.id   AF-A0A142B7S9-F1
#
_cell.length_a   1.000
_cell.length_b   1.000
_cell.length_c   1.000
_cell.angle_alpha   90.00
_cell.angle_beta   90.00
_cell.angle_gamma   90.00
#
_symmetry.space_group_name_H-M   'P 1'
#
loop_
_entity.id
_entity.type
_entity.pdbx_description
1 polymer ?
#
loop_
_entity_poly.entity_id
_entity_poly.type
_entity_poly.pdbx_seq_one_letter_code
_entity_poly.pdbx_strand_id
1 'polypeptide(L)'
;MNVYKKRPFRSPVILVLLSVILTGCGGRLSYLPSEPVEAGSPYESRDDAVGVLLNQAYQAIEGGLLDEAVGWLSRAMRINPVEPAIYYHMAEIRIEQGDSDQARQLLGRALSLGPDQRMTQKLETLLSSLES
;
A
#
# COMPACT_ATOMS: atom_id res chain seq x y z
N MET A 1 -20.77 -41.97 -1.81
CA MET A 1 -20.55 -40.71 -1.06
C MET A 1 -19.44 -40.90 -0.04
N ASN A 2 -18.45 -40.00 -0.07
CA ASN A 2 -17.21 -40.03 0.70
C ASN A 2 -17.40 -39.83 2.21
N VAL A 3 -16.79 -40.74 2.98
CA VAL A 3 -15.88 -40.53 4.10
C VAL A 3 -15.96 -39.18 4.86
N TYR A 4 -16.58 -39.17 6.03
CA TYR A 4 -16.23 -38.25 7.13
C TYR A 4 -15.39 -39.02 8.17
N LYS A 5 -14.06 -38.80 8.11
CA LYS A 5 -13.06 -39.44 8.98
C LYS A 5 -12.90 -38.65 10.30
N LYS A 6 -13.10 -39.39 11.40
CA LYS A 6 -12.62 -39.30 12.80
C LYS A 6 -11.70 -38.12 13.24
N ARG A 7 -12.14 -37.42 14.32
CA ARG A 7 -11.57 -37.20 15.70
C ARG A 7 -10.02 -37.24 15.87
N PRO A 8 -9.37 -36.53 16.85
CA PRO A 8 -9.86 -36.29 18.22
C PRO A 8 -9.46 -34.98 18.94
N PHE A 9 -10.32 -34.61 19.89
CA PHE A 9 -10.08 -33.63 20.97
C PHE A 9 -8.97 -34.17 21.90
N ARG A 10 -7.84 -33.46 22.00
CA ARG A 10 -6.75 -33.78 22.92
C ARG A 10 -6.79 -32.81 24.11
N SER A 11 -7.17 -33.32 25.27
CA SER A 11 -6.91 -32.70 26.57
C SER A 11 -5.44 -32.86 26.97
N PRO A 12 -4.93 -31.94 27.79
CA PRO A 12 -4.14 -32.30 28.98
C PRO A 12 -4.79 -31.61 30.20
N VAL A 13 -5.38 -32.32 31.16
CA VAL A 13 -4.72 -32.98 32.29
C VAL A 13 -3.74 -32.05 33.04
N ILE A 14 -4.27 -31.47 34.13
CA ILE A 14 -3.65 -31.28 35.45
C ILE A 14 -2.36 -30.44 35.51
N LEU A 15 -2.48 -29.21 36.03
CA LEU A 15 -1.45 -28.63 36.89
C LEU A 15 -2.11 -27.91 38.08
N VAL A 16 -1.67 -28.33 39.26
CA VAL A 16 -2.19 -28.05 40.60
C VAL A 16 -1.76 -26.68 41.11
N LEU A 17 -2.63 -26.09 41.92
CA LEU A 17 -2.50 -24.92 42.80
C LEU A 17 -1.11 -24.71 43.43
N LEU A 18 -0.62 -23.46 43.42
CA LEU A 18 0.17 -22.89 44.53
C LEU A 18 0.07 -21.36 44.57
N SER A 19 -0.09 -20.88 45.79
CA SER A 19 -0.57 -19.59 46.28
C SER A 19 0.52 -18.53 46.49
N VAL A 20 0.13 -17.25 46.36
CA VAL A 20 0.67 -16.04 47.04
C VAL A 20 2.03 -15.56 46.46
N ILE A 21 2.22 -14.31 46.03
CA ILE A 21 2.36 -13.08 46.83
C ILE A 21 2.01 -11.84 45.96
N LEU A 22 1.24 -10.92 46.56
CA LEU A 22 1.03 -9.53 46.15
C LEU A 22 2.36 -8.77 46.11
N THR A 23 2.84 -8.34 44.94
CA THR A 23 3.78 -7.21 44.78
C THR A 23 3.72 -6.72 43.34
N GLY A 24 3.44 -5.43 43.15
CA GLY A 24 3.67 -4.76 41.86
C GLY A 24 2.61 -3.72 41.56
N CYS A 25 2.88 -2.48 41.95
CA CYS A 25 2.03 -1.31 41.71
C CYS A 25 1.48 -1.23 40.29
N GLY A 26 0.15 -1.09 40.19
CA GLY A 26 -0.55 -0.74 38.97
C GLY A 26 -0.22 0.67 38.51
N GLY A 27 0.81 0.80 37.70
CA GLY A 27 0.85 1.79 36.63
C GLY A 27 0.51 1.06 35.36
N ARG A 28 -0.74 1.19 34.89
CA ARG A 28 -1.14 0.66 33.58
C ARG A 28 -0.29 1.37 32.53
N LEU A 29 0.77 0.70 32.08
CA LEU A 29 1.39 1.01 30.81
C LEU A 29 0.38 0.60 29.73
N SER A 30 -0.57 1.50 29.47
CA SER A 30 -1.37 1.46 28.25
C SER A 30 -0.47 1.91 27.10
N TYR A 31 0.60 1.17 26.84
CA TYR A 31 1.10 1.05 25.49
C TYR A 31 0.17 0.06 24.81
N LEU A 32 -0.99 0.55 24.39
CA LEU A 32 -1.62 -0.09 23.24
C LEU A 32 -0.57 0.12 22.13
N PRO A 33 0.06 -0.94 21.59
CA PRO A 33 0.65 -0.77 20.28
C PRO A 33 -0.49 -0.19 19.44
N SER A 34 -0.30 0.99 18.88
CA SER A 34 -1.13 1.42 17.76
C SER A 34 -1.18 0.20 16.85
N GLU A 35 -2.38 -0.34 16.62
CA GLU A 35 -2.65 -1.24 15.50
C GLU A 35 -1.74 -0.78 14.35
N PRO A 36 -1.03 -1.68 13.64
CA PRO A 36 -0.34 -1.25 12.43
C PRO A 36 -1.38 -0.44 11.66
N VAL A 37 -1.11 0.85 11.47
CA VAL A 37 -1.88 1.65 10.54
C VAL A 37 -1.61 0.94 9.23
N GLU A 38 -2.50 0.01 8.88
CA GLU A 38 -2.67 -0.51 7.54
C GLU A 38 -2.66 0.74 6.68
N ALA A 39 -1.52 1.01 6.05
CA ALA A 39 -1.35 2.20 5.24
C ALA A 39 -2.19 1.95 4.00
N GLY A 40 -3.49 2.25 4.13
CA GLY A 40 -4.46 2.14 3.07
C GLY A 40 -4.00 2.95 1.85
N SER A 41 -4.51 2.58 0.68
CA SER A 41 -4.16 3.29 -0.54
C SER A 41 -4.42 4.80 -0.38
N PRO A 42 -3.55 5.68 -0.91
CA PRO A 42 -3.81 7.12 -0.96
C PRO A 42 -5.15 7.50 -1.63
N TYR A 43 -5.75 6.56 -2.35
CA TYR A 43 -6.99 6.74 -3.10
C TYR A 43 -8.19 6.02 -2.48
N GLU A 44 -8.07 5.42 -1.29
CA GLU A 44 -9.14 4.65 -0.67
C GLU A 44 -10.42 5.47 -0.41
N SER A 45 -10.26 6.77 -0.12
CA SER A 45 -11.38 7.70 0.09
C SER A 45 -11.97 8.29 -1.19
N ARG A 46 -11.44 7.93 -2.37
CA ARG A 46 -11.89 8.47 -3.65
C ARG A 46 -12.93 7.54 -4.28
N ASP A 47 -14.15 8.05 -4.37
CA ASP A 47 -15.29 7.31 -4.95
C ASP A 47 -15.48 7.57 -6.47
N ASP A 48 -14.68 8.44 -7.07
CA ASP A 48 -14.73 8.72 -8.50
C ASP A 48 -14.08 7.60 -9.34
N ALA A 49 -14.49 7.48 -10.61
CA ALA A 49 -14.01 6.39 -11.47
C ALA A 49 -12.48 6.35 -11.61
N VAL A 50 -11.83 7.52 -11.61
CA VAL A 50 -10.36 7.62 -11.66
C VAL A 50 -9.75 7.18 -10.32
N GLY A 51 -10.31 7.62 -9.19
CA GLY A 51 -9.89 7.21 -7.86
C GLY A 51 -9.94 5.70 -7.64
N VAL A 52 -11.03 5.04 -8.05
CA VAL A 52 -11.16 3.58 -7.96
C VAL A 52 -10.08 2.87 -8.78
N LEU A 53 -9.82 3.34 -10.01
CA LEU A 53 -8.79 2.76 -10.87
C LEU A 53 -7.38 3.01 -10.33
N LEU A 54 -7.13 4.17 -9.71
CA LEU A 54 -5.87 4.48 -9.03
C LEU A 54 -5.66 3.60 -7.79
N ASN A 55 -6.72 3.33 -7.02
CA ASN A 55 -6.66 2.39 -5.90
C ASN A 55 -6.30 0.97 -6.37
N GLN A 56 -6.92 0.50 -7.46
CA GLN A 56 -6.59 -0.80 -8.06
C GLN A 56 -5.15 -0.85 -8.58
N ALA A 57 -4.69 0.21 -9.27
CA ALA A 57 -3.32 0.33 -9.72
C ALA A 57 -2.32 0.29 -8.55
N TYR A 58 -2.60 1.04 -7.48
CA TYR A 58 -1.79 1.07 -6.27
C TYR A 58 -1.65 -0.33 -5.66
N GLN A 59 -2.77 -1.04 -5.45
CA GLN A 59 -2.74 -2.40 -4.90
C GLN A 59 -1.97 -3.38 -5.80
N ALA A 60 -2.11 -3.25 -7.11
CA ALA A 60 -1.34 -4.06 -8.06
C ALA A 60 0.17 -3.76 -8.01
N ILE A 61 0.57 -2.49 -7.84
CA ILE A 61 1.98 -2.09 -7.65
C ILE A 61 2.54 -2.69 -6.36
N GLU A 62 1.83 -2.54 -5.24
CA GLU A 62 2.24 -3.12 -3.95
C GLU A 62 2.33 -4.67 -4.00
N GLY A 63 1.51 -5.29 -4.85
CA GLY A 63 1.55 -6.73 -5.11
C GLY A 63 2.62 -7.18 -6.12
N GLY A 64 3.40 -6.27 -6.70
CA GLY A 64 4.39 -6.55 -7.76
C GLY A 64 3.78 -6.93 -9.11
N LEU A 65 2.47 -6.74 -9.30
CA LEU A 65 1.72 -7.05 -10.52
C LEU A 65 1.76 -5.87 -11.49
N LEU A 66 2.96 -5.53 -11.97
CA LEU A 66 3.21 -4.30 -12.73
C LEU A 66 2.39 -4.21 -14.03
N ASP A 67 2.22 -5.31 -14.76
CA ASP A 67 1.43 -5.33 -15.99
C ASP A 67 -0.05 -5.04 -15.74
N GLU A 68 -0.59 -5.56 -14.63
CA GLU A 68 -1.96 -5.29 -14.21
C GLU A 68 -2.12 -3.82 -13.80
N ALA A 69 -1.17 -3.27 -13.05
CA ALA A 69 -1.13 -1.87 -12.66
C ALA A 69 -1.15 -0.94 -13.90
N VAL A 70 -0.33 -1.23 -14.92
CA VAL A 70 -0.35 -0.48 -16.19
C VAL A 70 -1.72 -0.54 -16.87
N GLY A 71 -2.40 -1.68 -16.80
CA GLY A 71 -3.78 -1.82 -17.31
C GLY A 71 -4.77 -0.90 -16.60
N TRP A 72 -4.69 -0.80 -15.27
CA TRP A 72 -5.53 0.11 -14.48
C TRP A 72 -5.20 1.58 -14.75
N LEU A 73 -3.92 1.94 -14.77
CA LEU A 73 -3.44 3.31 -15.07
C LEU A 73 -3.83 3.75 -16.49
N SER A 74 -3.74 2.86 -17.47
CA SER A 74 -4.15 3.15 -18.86
C SER A 74 -5.64 3.43 -18.96
N ARG A 75 -6.48 2.72 -18.19
CA ARG A 75 -7.92 3.00 -18.11
C ARG A 75 -8.18 4.35 -17.43
N ALA A 76 -7.50 4.63 -16.32
CA ALA A 76 -7.60 5.92 -15.63
C ALA A 76 -7.24 7.08 -16.55
N MET A 77 -6.15 6.94 -17.33
CA MET A 77 -5.66 7.97 -18.26
C MET A 77 -6.67 8.29 -19.36
N ARG A 78 -7.41 7.27 -19.84
CA ARG A 78 -8.47 7.47 -20.84
C ARG A 78 -9.66 8.27 -20.28
N ILE A 79 -9.89 8.22 -18.97
CA ILE A 79 -10.98 8.94 -18.31
C ILE A 79 -10.51 10.35 -17.97
N ASN A 80 -9.35 10.48 -17.35
CA ASN A 80 -8.76 11.76 -16.98
C ASN A 80 -7.26 11.80 -17.36
N PRO A 81 -6.92 12.33 -18.55
CA PRO A 81 -5.53 12.41 -19.01
C PRO A 81 -4.73 13.55 -18.36
N VAL A 82 -5.33 14.33 -17.44
CA VAL A 82 -4.65 15.42 -16.73
C VAL A 82 -4.47 15.15 -15.24
N GLU A 83 -4.73 13.92 -14.78
CA GLU A 83 -4.49 13.50 -13.40
C GLU A 83 -3.00 13.19 -13.17
N PRO A 84 -2.26 13.98 -12.35
CA PRO A 84 -0.82 13.79 -12.16
C PRO A 84 -0.46 12.44 -11.52
N ALA A 85 -1.32 11.91 -10.65
CA ALA A 85 -1.14 10.62 -9.98
C ALA A 85 -0.93 9.44 -10.95
N ILE A 86 -1.57 9.49 -12.12
CA ILE A 86 -1.46 8.45 -13.14
C ILE A 86 -0.02 8.39 -13.67
N TYR A 87 0.52 9.54 -14.05
CA TYR A 87 1.88 9.65 -14.59
C TYR A 87 2.93 9.34 -13.52
N TYR A 88 2.68 9.72 -12.27
CA TYR A 88 3.51 9.35 -11.13
C TYR A 88 3.65 7.82 -10.99
N HIS A 89 2.53 7.09 -10.93
CA HIS A 89 2.57 5.63 -10.78
C HIS A 89 3.13 4.92 -12.01
N MET A 90 2.88 5.43 -13.22
CA MET A 90 3.54 4.91 -14.42
C MET A 90 5.06 5.10 -14.33
N ALA A 91 5.54 6.21 -13.77
CA ALA A 91 6.97 6.45 -13.57
C ALA A 91 7.57 5.46 -12.55
N GLU A 92 6.90 5.21 -11.43
CA GLU A 92 7.33 4.20 -10.44
C GLU A 92 7.51 2.82 -11.09
N ILE A 93 6.54 2.41 -11.92
CA ILE A 93 6.63 1.13 -12.65
C ILE A 93 7.84 1.13 -13.60
N ARG A 94 8.15 2.25 -14.27
CA ARG A 94 9.32 2.34 -15.15
C ARG A 94 10.64 2.30 -14.38
N ILE A 95 10.70 2.88 -13.19
CA ILE A 95 11.86 2.80 -12.31
C ILE A 95 12.09 1.34 -11.89
N GLU A 96 11.04 0.63 -11.49
CA GLU A 96 11.11 -0.79 -11.11
C GLU A 96 11.58 -1.67 -12.27
N GLN A 97 11.26 -1.29 -13.51
CA GLN A 97 11.71 -1.95 -14.74
C GLN A 97 13.13 -1.54 -15.18
N GLY A 98 13.77 -0.60 -14.49
CA GLY A 98 15.09 -0.06 -14.85
C GLY A 98 15.09 0.93 -16.01
N ASP A 99 13.92 1.42 -16.44
CA ASP A 99 13.76 2.42 -17.50
C ASP A 99 13.66 3.84 -16.91
N SER A 100 14.78 4.31 -16.37
CA SER A 100 14.88 5.65 -15.75
C SER A 100 14.61 6.78 -16.75
N ASP A 101 14.87 6.57 -18.04
CA ASP A 101 14.63 7.58 -19.08
C ASP A 101 13.14 7.83 -19.28
N GLN A 102 12.34 6.77 -19.43
CA GLN A 102 10.88 6.88 -19.48
C GLN A 102 10.32 7.44 -18.17
N ALA A 103 10.84 7.01 -17.02
CA ALA A 103 10.40 7.50 -15.72
C ALA A 103 10.57 9.03 -15.60
N ARG A 104 11.73 9.58 -15.99
CA ARG A 104 11.96 11.04 -15.97
C ARG A 104 10.96 11.80 -16.83
N GLN A 105 10.64 11.29 -18.02
CA GLN A 105 9.64 11.91 -18.90
C GLN A 105 8.24 11.93 -18.26
N LEU A 106 7.85 10.81 -17.62
CA LEU A 106 6.56 10.68 -16.94
C LEU A 106 6.48 11.59 -15.71
N LEU A 107 7.53 11.70 -14.91
CA LEU A 107 7.60 12.61 -13.76
C LEU A 107 7.52 14.07 -14.20
N GLY A 108 8.25 14.45 -15.25
CA GLY A 108 8.16 15.79 -15.86
C GLY A 108 6.75 16.09 -16.37
N ARG A 109 6.07 15.10 -16.95
CA ARG A 109 4.66 15.22 -17.35
C ARG A 109 3.76 15.45 -16.14
N ALA A 110 3.92 14.66 -15.07
CA ALA A 110 3.14 14.81 -13.84
C ALA A 110 3.30 16.22 -13.24
N LEU A 111 4.54 16.74 -13.16
CA LEU A 111 4.81 18.11 -12.69
C LEU A 111 4.14 19.17 -13.58
N SER A 112 4.16 19.00 -14.90
CA SER A 112 3.55 19.94 -15.84
C SER A 112 2.03 20.06 -15.72
N LEU A 113 1.38 19.10 -15.09
CA LEU A 113 -0.07 19.05 -14.91
C LEU A 113 -0.56 19.82 -13.66
N GLY A 114 0.35 20.39 -12.87
CA GLY A 114 0.02 21.17 -11.68
C GLY A 114 -0.50 20.31 -10.51
N PRO A 115 0.30 19.35 -10.00
CA PRO A 115 -0.05 18.59 -8.81
C PRO A 115 -0.11 19.49 -7.57
N ASP A 116 -0.70 18.99 -6.49
CA ASP A 116 -0.66 19.69 -5.21
C ASP A 116 0.79 19.79 -4.66
N GLN A 117 0.97 20.59 -3.61
CA GLN A 117 2.30 20.83 -3.04
C GLN A 117 2.98 19.56 -2.53
N ARG A 118 2.23 18.62 -1.94
CA ARG A 118 2.80 17.39 -1.40
C ARG A 118 3.28 16.47 -2.51
N MET A 119 2.46 16.31 -3.55
CA MET A 119 2.81 15.51 -4.72
C MET A 119 3.94 16.17 -5.53
N THR A 120 3.97 17.50 -5.63
CA THR A 120 5.08 18.23 -6.26
C THR A 120 6.41 17.89 -5.59
N GLN A 121 6.48 17.99 -4.25
CA GLN A 121 7.70 17.63 -3.51
C GLN A 121 8.09 16.16 -3.71
N LYS A 122 7.10 15.26 -3.75
CA LYS A 122 7.34 13.83 -4.01
C LYS A 122 7.94 13.61 -5.39
N LEU A 123 7.39 14.26 -6.41
CA LEU A 123 7.84 14.19 -7.79
C LEU A 123 9.27 14.74 -7.97
N GLU A 124 9.56 15.90 -7.39
CA GLU A 124 10.89 16.51 -7.43
C GLU A 124 11.96 15.65 -6.74
N THR A 125 11.60 15.09 -5.58
CA THR A 125 12.49 14.17 -4.83
C THR A 125 12.81 12.94 -5.67
N LEU A 126 11.78 12.34 -6.28
CA LEU A 126 11.96 11.16 -7.11
C LEU A 126 12.75 11.48 -8.38
N LEU A 127 12.50 12.61 -9.02
CA LEU A 127 13.23 13.04 -10.20
C LEU A 127 14.73 13.24 -9.91
N SER A 128 15.06 13.93 -8.81
CA SER A 128 16.44 14.14 -8.35
C SER A 128 17.18 12.80 -8.10
N SER A 129 16.47 11.81 -7.56
CA SER A 129 17.04 10.47 -7.34
C SER A 129 17.41 9.72 -8.62
N LEU A 130 16.83 10.10 -9.77
CA LEU A 130 17.14 9.51 -11.08
C LEU A 130 18.27 10.21 -11.83
N GLU A 131 18.69 11.39 -11.36
CA GLU A 131 19.77 12.19 -11.97
C GLU A 131 21.14 11.90 -11.34
N SER A 132 21.16 11.15 -10.23
CA SER A 132 22.33 10.83 -9.42
C SER A 132 23.00 9.53 -9.87
#